data_AF-A0A6P1BYR5-F1
#
_entry.id   AF-A0A6P1BYR5-F1
#
_cell.length_a   1.000
_cell.length_b   1.000
_cell.length_c   1.000
_cell.angle_alpha   90.00
_cell.angle_beta   90.00
_cell.angle_gamma   90.00
#
_symmetry.space_group_name_H-M   'P 1'
#
loop_
_entity.id
_entity.type
_entity.pdbx_description
1 polymer ?
#
loop_
_entity_poly.entity_id
_entity_poly.type
_entity_poly.pdbx_seq_one_letter_code
_entity_poly.pdbx_strand_id
1 'polypeptide(L)' 'VPYLTTGVSVHSAIVAHYIVNYGSEEQKQRWLPKMASGEMVGAIAMTEPGTCSDLQAIKTTAKKQGNSYVINGQK' A
#
# COMPACT_ATOMS: atom_id res chain seq x y z
N VAL A 1 -5.99 -24.33 3.60
CA VAL A 1 -6.77 -23.13 3.20
C VAL A 1 -6.56 -21.83 4.02
N PRO A 2 -5.74 -21.71 5.09
CA PRO A 2 -5.65 -20.44 5.86
C PRO A 2 -4.86 -19.30 5.19
N TYR A 3 -4.06 -19.59 4.16
CA TYR A 3 -3.22 -18.57 3.49
C TYR A 3 -3.99 -17.63 2.55
N LEU A 4 -5.14 -18.06 2.01
CA LEU A 4 -5.95 -17.22 1.11
C LEU A 4 -6.66 -16.09 1.88
N THR A 5 -7.01 -16.32 3.14
CA THR A 5 -7.82 -15.40 3.94
C THR A 5 -7.07 -14.11 4.31
N THR A 6 -5.76 -14.19 4.56
CA THR A 6 -4.94 -13.03 4.95
C THR A 6 -4.68 -12.08 3.79
N GLY A 7 -4.33 -12.61 2.61
CA GLY A 7 -4.09 -11.78 1.41
C GLY A 7 -5.32 -11.00 0.96
N VAL A 8 -6.49 -11.64 0.98
CA VAL A 8 -7.78 -10.98 0.65
C VAL A 8 -8.12 -9.89 1.67
N SER A 9 -7.84 -10.13 2.96
CA SER A 9 -8.07 -9.13 4.01
C SER A 9 -7.17 -7.90 3.84
N VAL A 10 -5.87 -8.07 3.56
CA VAL A 10 -4.97 -6.93 3.33
C VAL A 10 -5.40 -6.14 2.09
N HIS A 11 -5.67 -6.83 0.98
CA HIS A 11 -6.06 -6.20 -0.27
C HIS A 11 -7.35 -5.36 -0.13
N SER A 12 -8.42 -5.98 0.37
CA SER A 12 -9.76 -5.38 0.35
C SER A 12 -10.05 -4.54 1.60
N ALA A 13 -9.63 -4.99 2.79
CA ALA A 13 -9.97 -4.31 4.03
C ALA A 13 -9.01 -3.18 4.40
N ILE A 14 -7.76 -3.23 3.91
CA ILE A 14 -6.72 -2.24 4.25
C ILE A 14 -6.38 -1.38 3.04
N VAL A 15 -5.84 -1.98 1.97
CA VAL A 15 -5.26 -1.22 0.86
C VAL A 15 -6.33 -0.49 0.05
N ALA A 16 -7.41 -1.18 -0.33
CA ALA A 16 -8.54 -0.53 -1.02
C ALA A 16 -9.16 0.58 -0.17
N HIS A 17 -9.25 0.38 1.15
CA HIS A 17 -9.80 1.36 2.08
C HIS A 17 -8.96 2.66 2.12
N TYR A 18 -7.63 2.58 2.05
CA TYR A 18 -6.80 3.79 1.95
C TYR A 18 -7.06 4.61 0.69
N ILE A 19 -7.26 3.95 -0.45
CA ILE A 19 -7.57 4.64 -1.71
C ILE A 19 -8.96 5.27 -1.66
N VAL A 20 -9.96 4.56 -1.12
CA VAL A 20 -11.33 5.09 -0.96
C VAL A 20 -11.35 6.35 -0.09
N ASN A 21 -10.62 6.37 1.01
CA ASN A 21 -10.70 7.45 2.00
C ASN A 21 -9.72 8.61 1.75
N TYR A 22 -8.55 8.34 1.16
CA TYR A 22 -7.47 9.32 1.05
C TYR A 22 -6.99 9.58 -0.38
N GLY A 23 -7.46 8.80 -1.36
CA GLY A 23 -7.13 9.02 -2.77
C GLY A 23 -7.88 10.20 -3.37
N SER A 24 -7.29 10.84 -4.38
CA SER A 24 -8.02 11.76 -5.27
C SER A 24 -9.04 10.98 -6.12
N GLU A 25 -9.98 11.68 -6.74
CA GLU A 25 -10.96 11.06 -7.64
C GLU A 25 -10.26 10.35 -8.81
N GLU A 26 -9.20 10.94 -9.36
CA GLU A 26 -8.39 10.32 -10.42
C GLU A 26 -7.71 9.03 -9.94
N GLN A 27 -7.21 9.00 -8.70
CA GLN A 27 -6.59 7.81 -8.11
C GLN A 27 -7.62 6.70 -7.87
N LYS A 28 -8.81 7.05 -7.36
CA LYS A 28 -9.91 6.10 -7.14
C LYS A 28 -10.34 5.46 -8.45
N GLN A 29 -10.60 6.25 -9.49
CA GLN A 29 -11.00 5.75 -10.81
C GLN A 29 -9.92 4.89 -11.45
N ARG A 30 -8.64 5.22 -11.23
CA ARG A 30 -7.52 4.47 -11.79
C ARG A 30 -7.32 3.09 -11.15
N TRP A 31 -7.54 2.96 -9.84
CA TRP A 31 -7.12 1.78 -9.08
C TRP A 31 -8.27 0.90 -8.58
N LEU A 32 -9.35 1.48 -8.06
CA LEU A 32 -10.42 0.70 -7.42
C LEU A 32 -11.12 -0.29 -8.36
N PRO A 33 -11.44 0.05 -9.62
CA PRO A 33 -12.06 -0.92 -10.54
C PRO A 33 -11.16 -2.14 -10.84
N LYS A 34 -9.85 -1.92 -10.93
CA LYS A 34 -8.86 -2.98 -11.17
C LYS A 34 -8.66 -3.86 -9.95
N MET A 35 -8.72 -3.27 -8.76
CA MET A 35 -8.70 -4.01 -7.50
C MET A 35 -9.96 -4.86 -7.34
N ALA A 36 -11.15 -4.28 -7.56
CA ALA A 36 -12.42 -4.98 -7.43
C ALA A 36 -12.59 -6.14 -8.43
N SER A 37 -12.07 -6.00 -9.65
CA SER A 37 -12.08 -7.05 -10.67
C SER A 37 -11.00 -8.12 -10.48
N GLY A 38 -10.02 -7.89 -9.59
CA GLY A 38 -8.90 -8.79 -9.38
C GLY A 38 -7.77 -8.67 -10.42
N GLU A 39 -7.84 -7.73 -11.37
CA GLU A 39 -6.73 -7.41 -12.29
C GLU A 39 -5.50 -6.89 -11.52
N MET A 40 -5.72 -6.28 -10.35
CA MET A 40 -4.67 -5.74 -9.49
C MET A 40 -4.85 -6.21 -8.04
N VAL A 41 -3.81 -6.78 -7.46
CA VAL A 41 -3.75 -7.10 -6.02
C VAL A 41 -2.95 -6.03 -5.30
N GLY A 42 -3.48 -5.58 -4.17
CA GLY A 42 -2.89 -4.56 -3.32
C GLY A 42 -2.20 -5.20 -2.12
N ALA A 43 -1.04 -4.65 -1.74
CA ALA A 43 -0.31 -5.04 -0.55
C ALA A 43 0.09 -3.80 0.25
N ILE A 44 0.40 -4.01 1.53
CA ILE A 44 0.87 -2.95 2.42
C ILE A 44 2.29 -3.25 2.89
N ALA A 45 3.17 -2.26 2.78
CA ALA A 45 4.58 -2.40 3.09
C ALA A 45 5.00 -1.42 4.20
N MET A 46 4.55 -1.69 5.43
CA MET A 46 4.83 -0.86 6.60
C MET A 46 6.07 -1.33 7.37
N THR A 47 6.14 -2.61 7.72
CA THR A 47 7.24 -3.22 8.49
C THR A 47 8.59 -3.07 7.77
N GLU A 48 9.67 -2.94 8.54
CA GLU A 48 11.05 -2.93 8.04
C GLU A 48 11.95 -3.79 8.94
N PRO A 49 13.10 -4.27 8.45
CA PRO A 49 14.08 -4.96 9.29
C PRO A 49 14.50 -4.10 10.50
N GLY A 50 14.27 -4.61 11.70
CA GLY A 50 14.59 -3.92 12.96
C GLY A 50 13.55 -2.88 13.41
N THR A 51 12.47 -2.67 12.66
CA THR A 51 11.39 -1.74 13.00
C THR A 51 10.04 -2.44 12.90
N CYS A 52 9.46 -2.77 14.06
CA CYS A 52 8.11 -3.33 14.15
C CYS A 52 7.15 -2.35 14.86
N SER A 53 7.04 -2.41 16.19
CA SER A 53 6.05 -1.63 16.94
C SER A 53 6.29 -0.11 16.92
N ASP A 54 7.50 0.33 16.58
CA ASP A 54 7.86 1.75 16.47
C ASP A 54 7.85 2.22 15.02
N LEU A 55 6.68 2.60 14.50
CA LEU A 55 6.56 3.13 13.14
C LEU A 55 7.33 4.44 12.91
N GLN A 56 7.71 5.16 13.97
CA GLN A 56 8.52 6.38 13.82
C GLN A 56 9.97 6.06 13.47
N ALA A 57 10.43 4.84 13.75
CA ALA A 57 11.76 4.36 13.38
C ALA A 57 11.84 3.83 11.93
N ILE A 58 10.84 4.11 11.08
CA ILE A 58 10.90 3.81 9.63
C ILE A 58 12.08 4.55 9.01
N LYS A 59 12.91 3.81 8.28
CA LYS A 59 14.09 4.32 7.56
C LYS A 59 13.85 4.46 6.07
N THR A 60 12.82 3.82 5.50
CA THR A 60 12.47 4.06 4.08
C THR A 60 12.20 5.54 3.85
N THR A 61 12.89 6.11 2.86
CA THR A 61 12.75 7.52 2.48
C THR A 61 12.01 7.64 1.14
N ALA A 62 11.27 8.73 0.97
CA ALA A 62 10.67 9.12 -0.31
C ALA A 62 11.08 10.57 -0.63
N LYS A 63 12.05 10.75 -1.53
CA LYS A 63 12.55 12.07 -1.92
C LYS A 63 11.89 12.53 -3.22
N LYS A 64 11.21 13.68 -3.20
CA LYS A 64 10.60 14.26 -4.41
C LYS A 64 11.69 14.72 -5.39
N GLN A 65 11.62 14.26 -6.64
CA GLN A 65 12.48 14.67 -7.74
C GLN A 65 11.59 15.01 -8.95
N GLY A 66 11.39 16.32 -9.18
CA GLY A 66 10.46 16.83 -10.19
C GLY A 66 9.02 16.36 -9.95
N ASN A 67 8.48 15.60 -10.91
CA ASN A 67 7.12 15.04 -10.84
C ASN A 67 7.08 13.59 -10.32
N SER A 68 8.15 13.11 -9.69
CA SER A 68 8.27 11.74 -9.19
C SER A 68 8.86 11.70 -7.79
N TYR A 69 8.80 10.53 -7.15
CA TYR A 69 9.49 10.26 -5.88
C TYR A 69 10.51 9.15 -6.07
N VAL A 70 11.73 9.35 -5.55
CA VAL A 70 12.73 8.30 -5.41
C VAL A 70 12.57 7.67 -4.04
N ILE A 71 12.19 6.39 -4.02
CA ILE A 71 11.98 5.60 -2.81
C ILE A 71 13.23 4.76 -2.55
N ASN A 72 13.77 4.79 -1.33
CA ASN A 72 14.94 4.01 -0.94
C ASN A 72 14.75 3.44 0.48
N GLY A 73 14.86 2.11 0.62
CA GLY A 73 14.66 1.40 1.88
C GLY A 73 14.43 -0.10 1.68
N GLN A 74 14.00 -0.79 2.73
CA GLN A 74 13.66 -2.22 2.73
C GLN A 74 12.36 -2.42 3.52
N LYS A 75 11.61 -3.46 3.14
CA LYS A 75 10.32 -3.83 3.72
C LYS A 75 10.36 -5.31 4.10
#